data_AF-A0A924BD02-F1
#
_entry.id   AF-A0A924BD02-F1
#
_cell.length_a   1.000
_cell.length_b   1.000
_cell.length_c   1.000
_cell.angle_alpha   90.00
_cell.angle_beta   90.00
_cell.angle_gamma   90.00
#
_symmetry.space_group_name_H-M   'P 1'
#
loop_
_entity.id
_entity.type
_entity.pdbx_description
1 polymer ?
#
loop_
_entity_poly.entity_id
_entity_poly.type
_entity_poly.pdbx_seq_one_letter_code
_entity_poly.pdbx_strand_id
1 'polypeptide(L)'
;MPTNKEDPTATRAPGTAETSPPAPAGTVAVHACTDIGAEAVRFVWDRLHHDLKTQQAMMACTSLQEMRKIQAEFFTAVQEQYAAEAAKMLDLMGKAASAALAPAPKGRRYDDVPL
;
A
#
# COMPACT_ATOMS: atom_id res chain seq x y z
N MET A 1 -38.25 33.91 -36.19
CA MET A 1 -37.15 34.46 -35.38
C MET A 1 -37.55 34.30 -33.91
N PRO A 2 -36.71 33.65 -33.09
CA PRO A 2 -37.16 32.80 -31.99
C PRO A 2 -37.14 33.51 -30.63
N THR A 3 -38.02 33.12 -29.73
CA THR A 3 -37.80 33.28 -28.28
C THR A 3 -37.69 31.88 -27.70
N ASN A 4 -36.44 31.42 -27.58
CA ASN A 4 -36.10 30.19 -26.89
C ASN A 4 -36.30 30.43 -25.38
N LYS A 5 -37.34 29.84 -24.80
CA LYS A 5 -37.53 29.79 -23.35
C LYS A 5 -36.73 28.57 -22.88
N GLU A 6 -35.59 28.82 -22.25
CA GLU A 6 -34.81 27.76 -21.62
C GLU A 6 -35.64 27.13 -20.49
N ASP A 7 -35.93 25.86 -20.66
CA ASP A 7 -36.56 24.99 -19.66
C ASP A 7 -35.44 24.49 -18.74
N PRO A 8 -35.35 24.92 -17.47
CA PRO A 8 -34.30 24.47 -16.57
C PRO A 8 -34.73 23.17 -15.89
N THR A 9 -35.09 22.17 -16.70
CA THR A 9 -35.29 20.79 -16.23
C THR A 9 -34.18 19.91 -16.80
N ALA A 10 -32.94 20.36 -16.67
CA ALA A 10 -31.80 19.45 -16.67
C ALA A 10 -31.72 18.85 -15.25
N THR A 11 -32.42 17.75 -15.04
CA THR A 11 -32.25 16.89 -13.87
C THR A 11 -30.77 16.57 -13.72
N ARG A 12 -30.11 17.29 -12.81
CA ARG A 12 -28.76 17.01 -12.35
C ARG A 12 -28.76 15.56 -11.89
N ALA A 13 -28.01 14.70 -12.59
CA ALA A 13 -27.71 13.36 -12.09
C ALA A 13 -27.30 13.51 -10.61
N PRO A 14 -27.79 12.66 -9.69
CA PRO A 14 -27.41 12.74 -8.30
C PRO A 14 -25.89 12.63 -8.26
N GLY A 15 -25.26 13.77 -7.96
CA GLY A 15 -23.82 13.87 -7.86
C GLY A 15 -23.38 12.76 -6.91
N THR A 16 -22.39 11.99 -7.35
CA THR A 16 -21.57 11.19 -6.46
C THR A 16 -21.27 12.08 -5.26
N ALA A 17 -21.86 11.75 -4.11
CA ALA A 17 -21.53 12.41 -2.87
C ALA A 17 -20.03 12.18 -2.70
N GLU A 18 -19.22 13.19 -3.02
CA GLU A 18 -17.81 13.24 -2.68
C GLU A 18 -17.75 13.26 -1.17
N THR A 19 -17.85 12.06 -0.59
CA THR A 19 -17.68 11.84 0.83
C THR A 19 -16.19 11.89 1.05
N SER A 20 -15.62 13.09 0.99
CA SER A 20 -14.23 13.31 1.38
C SER A 20 -14.09 12.80 2.81
N PRO A 21 -13.20 11.84 3.07
CA PRO A 21 -13.02 11.33 4.41
C PRO A 21 -12.66 12.49 5.35
N PRO A 22 -13.10 12.44 6.62
CA PRO A 22 -12.72 13.47 7.58
C PRO A 22 -11.18 13.59 7.60
N ALA A 23 -10.65 14.81 7.65
CA ALA A 23 -9.21 15.10 7.54
C ALA A 23 -8.27 14.11 8.27
N PRO A 24 -8.52 13.68 9.53
CA PRO A 24 -7.68 12.67 10.19
C PRO A 24 -7.72 11.29 9.52
N ALA A 25 -8.87 10.85 9.00
CA ALA A 25 -8.97 9.60 8.24
C ALA A 25 -8.23 9.70 6.89
N GLY A 26 -8.22 10.88 6.26
CA GLY A 26 -7.42 11.15 5.06
C GLY A 26 -5.91 11.03 5.32
N THR A 27 -5.40 11.59 6.41
CA THR A 27 -3.99 11.48 6.80
C THR A 27 -3.58 10.04 7.12
N VAL A 28 -4.42 9.29 7.84
CA VAL A 28 -4.16 7.87 8.15
C VAL A 28 -4.09 7.03 6.86
N ALA A 29 -5.00 7.27 5.91
CA ALA A 29 -5.00 6.56 4.63
C ALA A 29 -3.74 6.86 3.81
N VAL A 30 -3.28 8.11 3.77
CA VAL A 30 -2.04 8.48 3.08
C VAL A 30 -0.83 7.80 3.71
N HIS A 31 -0.72 7.79 5.05
CA HIS A 31 0.38 7.14 5.76
C HIS A 31 0.43 5.63 5.49
N ALA A 32 -0.74 4.97 5.54
CA ALA A 32 -0.85 3.55 5.24
C ALA A 32 -0.42 3.24 3.79
N CYS A 33 -0.85 4.05 2.82
CA CYS A 33 -0.42 3.90 1.43
C CYS A 33 1.09 4.09 1.26
N THR A 34 1.70 5.05 1.97
CA THR A 34 3.17 5.23 1.92
C THR A 34 3.91 4.06 2.56
N ASP A 35 3.45 3.52 3.68
CA ASP A 35 4.10 2.38 4.33
C ASP A 35 4.05 1.13 3.46
N ILE A 36 2.86 0.83 2.90
CA ILE A 36 2.65 -0.28 1.98
C ILE A 36 3.49 -0.11 0.71
N GLY A 37 3.51 1.09 0.14
CA GLY A 37 4.30 1.39 -1.05
C GLY A 37 5.80 1.28 -0.81
N ALA A 38 6.30 1.80 0.31
CA ALA A 38 7.70 1.68 0.71
C ALA A 38 8.10 0.21 0.89
N GLU A 39 7.23 -0.58 1.50
CA GLU A 39 7.47 -2.01 1.70
C GLU A 39 7.53 -2.78 0.37
N ALA A 40 6.60 -2.51 -0.54
CA ALA A 40 6.60 -3.13 -1.87
C ALA A 40 7.91 -2.83 -2.65
N VAL A 41 8.39 -1.58 -2.59
CA VAL A 41 9.66 -1.19 -3.23
C VAL A 41 10.84 -1.90 -2.57
N ARG A 42 10.87 -1.95 -1.24
CA ARG A 42 11.90 -2.66 -0.48
C ARG A 42 11.94 -4.14 -0.85
N PHE A 43 10.79 -4.80 -0.93
CA PHE A 43 10.69 -6.21 -1.31
C PHE A 43 11.20 -6.46 -2.74
N VAL A 44 10.79 -5.64 -3.71
CA VAL A 44 11.26 -5.77 -5.10
C VAL A 44 12.77 -5.59 -5.18
N TRP A 45 13.33 -4.64 -4.45
CA TRP A 45 14.77 -4.41 -4.40
C TRP A 45 15.54 -5.62 -3.86
N ASP A 46 15.09 -6.17 -2.74
CA ASP A 46 15.71 -7.35 -2.13
C ASP A 46 15.65 -8.57 -3.05
N ARG A 47 14.50 -8.77 -3.73
CA ARG A 47 14.29 -9.85 -4.70
C ARG A 47 15.23 -9.71 -5.89
N LEU A 48 15.34 -8.51 -6.45
CA LEU A 48 16.25 -8.23 -7.57
C LEU A 48 17.70 -8.52 -7.19
N HIS A 49 18.13 -8.10 -6.00
CA HIS A 49 19.48 -8.36 -5.52
C HIS A 49 19.73 -9.87 -5.32
N HIS A 50 18.75 -10.60 -4.80
CA HIS A 50 18.83 -12.07 -4.67
C HIS A 50 18.90 -12.77 -6.04
N ASP A 51 18.11 -12.33 -7.01
CA ASP A 51 18.10 -12.87 -8.36
C ASP A 51 19.44 -12.63 -9.06
N LEU A 52 20.03 -11.44 -8.93
CA LEU A 52 21.36 -11.12 -9.46
C LEU A 52 22.45 -12.00 -8.86
N LYS A 53 22.44 -12.20 -7.53
CA LYS A 53 23.37 -13.11 -6.85
C LYS A 53 23.23 -14.54 -7.36
N THR A 54 22.00 -14.99 -7.56
CA THR A 54 21.72 -16.34 -8.06
C THR A 54 22.23 -16.52 -9.49
N GLN A 55 21.97 -15.53 -10.37
CA GLN A 55 22.49 -15.54 -11.73
C GLN A 55 24.01 -15.52 -11.78
N GLN A 56 24.64 -14.70 -10.93
CA GLN A 56 26.10 -14.67 -10.81
C GLN A 56 26.65 -16.03 -10.37
N ALA A 57 26.04 -16.67 -9.38
CA ALA A 57 26.44 -17.99 -8.92
C ALA A 57 26.29 -19.04 -10.02
N MET A 58 25.17 -19.02 -10.78
CA MET A 58 24.96 -19.93 -11.90
C MET A 58 25.99 -19.76 -13.02
N MET A 59 26.41 -18.52 -13.33
CA MET A 59 27.47 -18.28 -14.32
C MET A 59 28.85 -18.76 -13.89
N ALA A 60 29.08 -18.90 -12.58
CA ALA A 60 30.33 -19.42 -12.02
C ALA A 60 30.36 -20.96 -11.93
N CYS A 61 29.24 -21.65 -12.14
CA CYS A 61 29.18 -23.11 -12.04
C CYS A 61 29.96 -23.81 -13.14
N THR A 62 30.64 -24.89 -12.77
CA THR A 62 31.36 -25.76 -13.72
C THR A 62 30.70 -27.13 -13.88
N SER A 63 29.66 -27.41 -13.10
CA SER A 63 28.94 -28.69 -13.14
C SER A 63 27.42 -28.54 -13.00
N LEU A 64 26.70 -29.53 -13.54
CA LEU A 64 25.24 -29.62 -13.41
C LEU A 64 24.78 -29.81 -11.96
N GLN A 65 25.60 -30.47 -11.13
CA GLN A 65 25.27 -30.70 -9.71
C GLN A 65 25.29 -29.39 -8.91
N GLU A 66 26.30 -28.53 -9.13
CA GLU A 66 26.35 -27.20 -8.53
C GLU A 66 25.15 -26.34 -8.96
N MET A 67 24.80 -26.37 -10.25
CA MET A 67 23.65 -25.62 -10.75
C MET A 67 22.33 -26.09 -10.10
N ARG A 68 22.12 -27.40 -9.94
CA ARG A 68 20.94 -27.96 -9.26
C ARG A 68 20.85 -27.52 -7.80
N LYS A 69 21.98 -27.49 -7.11
CA LYS A 69 22.05 -27.02 -5.73
C LYS A 69 21.62 -25.55 -5.62
N ILE A 70 22.17 -24.68 -6.47
CA ILE A 70 21.79 -23.25 -6.52
C ILE A 70 20.30 -23.08 -6.82
N GLN A 71 19.75 -23.85 -7.76
CA GLN A 71 18.32 -23.78 -8.08
C GLN A 71 17.43 -24.22 -6.91
N ALA A 72 17.81 -25.27 -6.18
CA ALA A 72 17.08 -25.72 -5.00
C ALA A 72 17.12 -24.68 -3.88
N GLU A 73 18.30 -24.12 -3.60
CA GLU A 73 18.48 -23.04 -2.62
C GLU A 73 17.68 -21.80 -3.00
N PHE A 74 17.71 -21.42 -4.28
CA PHE A 74 16.89 -20.33 -4.81
C PHE A 74 15.42 -20.57 -4.54
N PHE A 75 14.87 -21.72 -4.94
CA PHE A 75 13.44 -22.00 -4.81
C PHE A 75 12.96 -21.97 -3.36
N THR A 76 13.75 -22.53 -2.43
CA THR A 76 13.45 -22.43 -0.99
C THR A 76 13.44 -20.97 -0.54
N ALA A 77 14.47 -20.20 -0.88
CA ALA A 77 14.57 -18.80 -0.50
C ALA A 77 13.41 -17.96 -1.06
N VAL A 78 13.00 -18.18 -2.31
CA VAL A 78 11.86 -17.48 -2.91
C VAL A 78 10.58 -17.74 -2.12
N GLN A 79 10.30 -19.00 -1.77
CA GLN A 79 9.09 -19.34 -1.01
C GLN A 79 9.08 -18.64 0.35
N GLU A 80 10.19 -18.68 1.08
CA GLU A 80 10.32 -18.02 2.39
C GLU A 80 10.15 -16.50 2.27
N GLN A 81 10.77 -15.87 1.28
CA GLN A 81 10.67 -14.43 1.05
C GLN A 81 9.24 -13.98 0.75
N TYR A 82 8.52 -14.68 -0.14
CA TYR A 82 7.13 -14.33 -0.44
C TYR A 82 6.18 -14.61 0.72
N ALA A 83 6.39 -15.69 1.48
CA ALA A 83 5.59 -15.97 2.66
C ALA A 83 5.78 -14.88 3.74
N ALA A 84 7.03 -14.47 3.99
CA ALA A 84 7.34 -13.39 4.92
C ALA A 84 6.75 -12.06 4.46
N GLU A 85 6.86 -11.74 3.17
CA GLU A 85 6.29 -10.52 2.60
C GLU A 85 4.76 -10.50 2.71
N ALA A 86 4.09 -11.60 2.40
CA ALA A 86 2.64 -11.70 2.55
C ALA A 86 2.19 -11.48 4.00
N ALA A 87 2.90 -12.07 4.97
CA ALA A 87 2.62 -11.85 6.39
C ALA A 87 2.82 -10.38 6.79
N LYS A 88 3.87 -9.73 6.29
CA LYS A 88 4.17 -8.33 6.59
C LYS A 88 3.16 -7.37 5.96
N MET A 89 2.75 -7.63 4.73
CA MET A 89 1.70 -6.87 4.06
C MET A 89 0.36 -6.98 4.79
N LEU A 90 0.02 -8.18 5.29
CA LEU A 90 -1.17 -8.37 6.12
C LEU A 90 -1.10 -7.56 7.43
N ASP A 91 0.06 -7.54 8.08
CA ASP A 91 0.29 -6.73 9.29
C ASP A 91 0.16 -5.23 9.01
N LEU A 92 0.73 -4.72 7.91
CA LEU A 92 0.59 -3.32 7.51
C LEU A 92 -0.87 -2.95 7.23
N MET A 93 -1.62 -3.80 6.53
CA MET A 93 -3.05 -3.59 6.31
C MET A 93 -3.86 -3.63 7.61
N GLY A 94 -3.54 -4.56 8.52
CA GLY A 94 -4.18 -4.64 9.84
C GLY A 94 -3.94 -3.39 10.70
N LYS A 95 -2.72 -2.85 10.67
CA LYS A 95 -2.37 -1.58 11.32
C LYS A 95 -3.13 -0.40 10.72
N ALA A 96 -3.21 -0.33 9.39
CA ALA A 96 -3.97 0.71 8.70
C ALA A 96 -5.46 0.69 9.06
N ALA A 97 -6.07 -0.50 9.06
CA ALA A 97 -7.47 -0.68 9.45
C ALA A 97 -7.71 -0.29 10.91
N SER A 98 -6.81 -0.67 11.81
CA SER A 98 -6.90 -0.32 13.24
C SER A 98 -6.77 1.19 13.46
N ALA A 99 -5.86 1.86 12.75
CA ALA A 99 -5.70 3.31 12.82
C ALA A 99 -6.93 4.06 12.28
N ALA A 100 -7.59 3.53 11.25
CA ALA A 100 -8.81 4.12 10.71
C ALA A 100 -10.01 4.03 11.69
N LEU A 101 -10.04 3.03 12.57
CA LEU A 101 -11.07 2.85 13.59
C LEU A 101 -10.79 3.60 14.90
N ALA A 102 -9.60 4.19 15.07
CA ALA A 102 -9.23 4.86 16.31
C ALA A 102 -10.11 6.12 16.54
N PRO A 103 -10.61 6.33 17.77
CA PRO A 103 -11.43 7.51 18.07
C PRO A 103 -10.61 8.78 17.89
N ALA A 104 -11.22 9.80 17.27
CA ALA A 104 -10.59 11.11 17.11
C ALA A 104 -10.19 11.67 18.49
N PRO A 105 -9.00 12.27 18.63
CA PRO A 105 -8.59 12.88 19.89
C PRO A 105 -9.60 13.94 20.30
N LYS A 106 -10.13 13.84 21.53
CA LYS A 106 -11.02 14.86 22.11
C LYS A 106 -10.27 16.19 22.09
N GLY A 107 -10.71 17.13 21.25
CA GLY A 107 -10.14 18.46 21.22
C GLY A 107 -10.20 19.09 22.62
N ARG A 108 -9.09 19.70 23.07
CA ARG A 108 -9.12 20.55 24.27
C ARG A 108 -10.19 21.59 24.04
N ARG A 109 -11.19 21.66 24.93
CA ARG A 109 -12.22 22.67 24.81
C ARG A 109 -11.58 24.04 25.03
N TYR A 110 -12.01 25.01 24.23
CA TYR A 110 -11.68 26.42 24.42
C TYR A 110 -12.25 27.00 25.74
N ASP A 111 -12.97 26.20 26.53
CA ASP A 111 -13.50 26.50 27.86
C ASP A 111 -12.42 26.65 28.95
N ASP A 112 -11.18 26.16 28.72
CA ASP A 112 -10.11 26.18 29.74
C ASP A 112 -9.29 27.49 29.73
N VAL A 113 -9.76 28.55 29.07
CA VAL A 113 -9.10 29.87 29.04
C VAL A 113 -9.73 30.77 30.11
N PRO A 114 -9.01 31.14 31.19
CA PRO A 114 -9.54 32.08 32.18
C PRO A 114 -9.70 33.48 31.57
N LEU A 115 -10.88 34.09 31.74
CA LEU A 115 -11.14 35.51 31.50
C LEU A 115 -10.66 36.38 32.67
#